data_AF-A0A970CJ88-F1
#
_entry.id   AF-A0A970CJ88-F1
#
_cell.length_a   1.000
_cell.length_b   1.000
_cell.length_c   1.000
_cell.angle_alpha   90.00
_cell.angle_beta   90.00
_cell.angle_gamma   90.00
#
_symmetry.space_group_name_H-M   'P 1'
#
loop_
_entity.id
_entity.type
_entity.pdbx_description
1 polymer ?
#
loop_
_entity_poly.entity_id
_entity_poly.type
_entity_poly.pdbx_seq_one_letter_code
_entity_poly.pdbx_strand_id
1 'polypeptide(L)'
;MSMDTREKVIIVGIRTRYVSAADFAQDMEELKGLVEAAGGKVIMEVSQSRPKADTANYIGKGKLEELLHLVEELEAELVVFDQELSPVQLRNIEELLNVHTIDRTMLILDIFGQRAKSKEGILQVELAKLQYQLPRLTGKGRELSRIGGGIGARGAGEQKLELDRRQIRRRIKDIKNQMEKLEKTRELHRKQRERSGLKVISLVGYTNAGKSSLFNLLCEMAHVSKAKQVKAHDMLFQTLDTTTRKITLDKG
;
A
#
# COMPACT_ATOMS: atom_id res chain seq x y z
N MET A 1 16.44 -21.80 -18.89
CA MET A 1 15.13 -21.29 -18.46
C MET A 1 15.39 -20.31 -17.32
N SER A 2 15.08 -19.02 -17.47
CA SER A 2 15.23 -18.10 -16.33
C SER A 2 14.14 -18.46 -15.31
N MET A 3 14.53 -18.88 -14.11
CA MET A 3 13.58 -18.99 -13.00
C MET A 3 13.01 -17.59 -12.75
N ASP A 4 11.69 -17.47 -12.84
CA ASP A 4 10.96 -16.25 -12.48
C ASP A 4 11.11 -16.07 -10.97
N THR A 5 11.93 -15.12 -10.54
CA THR A 5 12.28 -14.89 -9.12
C THR A 5 11.28 -14.01 -8.39
N ARG A 6 10.12 -13.73 -9.00
CA ARG A 6 9.08 -12.92 -8.38
C ARG A 6 8.34 -13.74 -7.32
N GLU A 7 8.04 -13.07 -6.22
CA GLU A 7 7.27 -13.62 -5.11
C GLU A 7 5.93 -14.17 -5.62
N LYS A 8 5.63 -15.44 -5.30
CA LYS A 8 4.38 -16.09 -5.70
C LYS A 8 3.23 -15.62 -4.80
N VAL A 9 2.21 -14.99 -5.39
CA VAL A 9 1.11 -14.35 -4.66
C VAL A 9 -0.24 -15.00 -4.97
N ILE A 10 -1.02 -15.29 -3.94
CA ILE A 10 -2.44 -15.61 -4.06
C ILE A 10 -3.25 -14.36 -3.68
N ILE A 11 -4.19 -13.96 -4.54
CA ILE A 11 -5.11 -12.86 -4.25
C ILE A 11 -6.48 -13.38 -3.81
N VAL A 12 -7.09 -12.72 -2.82
CA VAL A 12 -8.33 -13.17 -2.18
C VAL A 12 -9.37 -12.06 -2.16
N GLY A 13 -10.57 -12.34 -2.68
CA GLY A 13 -11.68 -11.39 -2.76
C GLY A 13 -13.01 -11.96 -2.30
N ILE A 14 -13.91 -11.07 -1.85
CA ILE A 14 -15.30 -11.43 -1.51
C ILE A 14 -16.25 -10.66 -2.40
N ARG A 15 -17.10 -11.38 -3.14
CA ARG A 15 -18.19 -10.76 -3.88
C ARG A 15 -19.41 -10.64 -2.98
N THR A 16 -19.80 -9.41 -2.65
CA THR A 16 -21.06 -9.14 -1.95
C THR A 16 -22.24 -9.09 -2.91
N ARG A 17 -23.46 -9.22 -2.39
CA ARG A 17 -24.69 -9.22 -3.22
C ARG A 17 -24.95 -7.90 -3.94
N TYR A 18 -24.34 -6.81 -3.48
CA TYR A 18 -24.53 -5.47 -4.03
C TYR A 18 -23.51 -5.12 -5.13
N VAL A 19 -22.48 -5.94 -5.31
CA VAL A 19 -21.45 -5.75 -6.33
C VAL A 19 -21.76 -6.66 -7.51
N SER A 20 -21.83 -6.09 -8.71
CA SER A 20 -22.08 -6.89 -9.91
C SER A 20 -20.89 -7.83 -10.18
N ALA A 21 -21.12 -8.89 -10.95
CA ALA A 21 -20.02 -9.78 -11.33
C ALA A 21 -18.95 -9.07 -12.17
N ALA A 22 -19.35 -8.07 -12.98
CA ALA A 22 -18.43 -7.29 -13.79
C ALA A 22 -17.57 -6.36 -12.94
N ASP A 23 -18.17 -5.65 -11.98
CA ASP A 23 -17.44 -4.74 -11.08
C ASP A 23 -16.45 -5.53 -10.22
N PHE A 24 -16.86 -6.68 -9.67
CA PHE A 24 -15.97 -7.54 -8.89
C PHE A 24 -14.79 -8.07 -9.71
N ALA A 25 -15.02 -8.47 -10.97
CA ALA A 25 -13.94 -8.90 -11.85
C ALA A 25 -12.96 -7.76 -12.14
N GLN A 26 -13.46 -6.53 -12.28
CA GLN A 26 -12.62 -5.34 -12.46
C GLN A 26 -11.79 -5.05 -11.20
N ASP A 27 -12.36 -5.16 -10.01
CA ASP A 27 -11.66 -4.99 -8.74
C ASP A 27 -10.51 -6.02 -8.58
N MET A 28 -10.78 -7.29 -8.92
CA MET A 28 -9.77 -8.35 -8.86
C MET A 28 -8.66 -8.18 -9.89
N GLU A 29 -8.98 -7.72 -11.11
CA GLU A 29 -7.95 -7.40 -12.11
C GLU A 29 -7.12 -6.17 -11.68
N GLU A 30 -7.74 -5.17 -11.04
CA GLU A 30 -7.00 -4.06 -10.44
C GLU A 30 -6.05 -4.55 -9.33
N LEU A 31 -6.54 -5.42 -8.43
CA LEU A 31 -5.72 -5.99 -7.36
C LEU A 31 -4.52 -6.76 -7.91
N LYS A 32 -4.72 -7.54 -8.97
CA LYS A 32 -3.63 -8.21 -9.70
C LYS A 32 -2.64 -7.19 -10.25
N GLY A 33 -3.11 -6.11 -10.87
CA GLY A 33 -2.25 -5.01 -11.32
C GLY A 33 -1.45 -4.34 -10.18
N LEU A 34 -2.01 -4.28 -8.97
CA LEU A 34 -1.30 -3.78 -7.79
C LEU A 34 -0.18 -4.74 -7.36
N VAL A 35 -0.45 -6.05 -7.34
CA VAL A 35 0.56 -7.07 -7.02
C VAL A 35 1.71 -7.02 -8.02
N GLU A 36 1.41 -6.92 -9.31
CA GLU A 36 2.41 -6.78 -10.36
C GLU A 36 3.22 -5.48 -10.21
N ALA A 37 2.57 -4.36 -9.88
CA ALA A 37 3.23 -3.08 -9.64
C ALA A 37 4.16 -3.11 -8.42
N ALA A 38 3.89 -3.97 -7.44
CA ALA A 38 4.74 -4.24 -6.27
C ALA A 38 5.88 -5.23 -6.57
N GLY A 39 5.87 -5.88 -7.74
CA GLY A 39 6.89 -6.85 -8.16
C GLY A 39 6.54 -8.31 -7.89
N GLY A 40 5.33 -8.59 -7.39
CA GLY A 40 4.84 -9.95 -7.19
C GLY A 40 4.28 -10.58 -8.47
N LYS A 41 3.99 -11.88 -8.40
CA LYS A 41 3.32 -12.63 -9.46
C LYS A 41 2.08 -13.30 -8.91
N VAL A 42 0.90 -12.90 -9.40
CA VAL A 42 -0.34 -13.59 -9.06
C VAL A 42 -0.34 -14.97 -9.70
N ILE A 43 -0.37 -16.01 -8.86
CA ILE A 43 -0.41 -17.42 -9.28
C ILE A 43 -1.82 -18.02 -9.17
N MET A 44 -2.68 -17.45 -8.34
CA MET A 44 -4.05 -17.92 -8.12
C MET A 44 -4.95 -16.78 -7.64
N GLU A 45 -6.20 -16.80 -8.09
CA GLU A 45 -7.27 -15.96 -7.56
C GLU A 45 -8.25 -16.82 -6.77
N VAL A 46 -8.53 -16.43 -5.54
CA VAL A 46 -9.51 -17.09 -4.67
C VAL A 46 -10.63 -16.12 -4.36
N SER A 47 -11.85 -16.44 -4.81
CA SER A 47 -13.02 -15.63 -4.51
C SER A 47 -14.09 -16.40 -3.75
N GLN A 48 -14.88 -15.69 -2.95
CA GLN A 48 -16.05 -16.24 -2.26
C GLN A 48 -17.24 -15.30 -2.35
N SER A 49 -18.40 -15.81 -2.78
CA SER A 49 -19.65 -15.07 -2.73
C SER A 49 -20.25 -15.12 -1.32
N ARG A 50 -20.41 -13.96 -0.65
CA ARG A 50 -20.98 -13.85 0.70
C ARG A 50 -21.75 -12.54 0.88
N PRO A 51 -22.76 -12.46 1.77
CA PRO A 51 -23.43 -11.19 2.06
C PRO A 51 -22.50 -10.13 2.65
N LYS A 52 -21.52 -10.55 3.46
CA LYS A 52 -20.49 -9.71 4.08
C LYS A 52 -19.25 -10.53 4.41
N ALA A 53 -18.13 -9.85 4.63
CA ALA A 53 -16.92 -10.45 5.17
C ALA A 53 -17.19 -11.09 6.56
N ASP A 54 -16.57 -12.23 6.78
CA ASP A 54 -16.52 -12.91 8.06
C ASP A 54 -15.72 -12.09 9.07
N THR A 55 -16.26 -11.88 10.27
CA THR A 55 -15.64 -11.05 11.29
C THR A 55 -14.35 -11.64 11.86
N ALA A 56 -14.18 -12.97 11.78
CA ALA A 56 -13.01 -13.65 12.31
C ALA A 56 -11.94 -13.88 11.24
N ASN A 57 -12.33 -14.19 10.00
CA ASN A 57 -11.40 -14.72 8.98
C ASN A 57 -11.49 -14.03 7.61
N TYR A 58 -12.30 -12.97 7.49
CA TYR A 58 -12.66 -12.31 6.23
C TYR A 58 -13.45 -13.22 5.28
N ILE A 59 -12.89 -14.35 4.85
CA ILE A 59 -13.59 -15.45 4.16
C ILE A 59 -14.15 -16.46 5.18
N GLY A 60 -15.04 -17.34 4.73
CA GLY A 60 -15.58 -18.41 5.56
C GLY A 60 -14.53 -19.48 5.89
N LYS A 61 -14.68 -20.16 7.04
CA LYS A 61 -13.71 -21.16 7.53
C LYS A 61 -13.34 -22.23 6.51
N GLY A 62 -14.32 -22.86 5.84
CA GLY A 62 -14.02 -23.88 4.82
C GLY A 62 -13.23 -23.33 3.64
N LYS A 63 -13.50 -22.07 3.24
CA LYS A 63 -12.73 -21.40 2.17
C LYS A 63 -11.31 -21.06 2.62
N LEU A 64 -11.12 -20.76 3.91
CA LEU A 64 -9.81 -20.52 4.48
C LEU A 64 -8.99 -21.83 4.58
N GLU A 65 -9.63 -22.96 4.89
CA GLU A 65 -9.01 -24.29 4.82
C GLU A 65 -8.64 -24.67 3.37
N GLU A 66 -9.51 -24.40 2.39
CA GLU A 66 -9.16 -24.54 0.96
C GLU A 66 -7.95 -23.66 0.57
N LEU A 67 -7.90 -22.41 1.08
CA LEU A 67 -6.80 -21.50 0.81
C LEU A 67 -5.48 -22.01 1.39
N LEU A 68 -5.49 -22.62 2.58
CA LEU A 68 -4.30 -23.25 3.17
C LEU A 68 -3.72 -24.32 2.23
N HIS A 69 -4.57 -25.21 1.71
CA HIS A 69 -4.12 -26.22 0.75
C HIS A 69 -3.53 -25.62 -0.52
N LEU A 70 -4.14 -24.56 -1.06
CA LEU A 70 -3.60 -23.86 -2.24
C LEU A 70 -2.25 -23.19 -1.96
N VAL A 71 -2.08 -22.62 -0.76
CA VAL A 71 -0.82 -22.02 -0.33
C VAL A 71 0.29 -23.07 -0.27
N GLU A 72 0.01 -24.25 0.29
CA GLU A 72 0.97 -25.36 0.37
C GLU A 72 1.27 -25.97 -1.01
N GLU A 73 0.24 -26.23 -1.81
CA GLU A 73 0.37 -26.88 -3.13
C GLU A 73 1.12 -26.00 -4.14
N LEU A 74 0.84 -24.70 -4.14
CA LEU A 74 1.43 -23.76 -5.09
C LEU A 74 2.71 -23.10 -4.55
N GLU A 75 3.07 -23.40 -3.30
CA GLU A 75 4.16 -22.78 -2.54
C GLU A 75 4.06 -21.25 -2.57
N ALA A 76 2.88 -20.73 -2.24
CA ALA A 76 2.66 -19.28 -2.21
C ALA A 76 3.48 -18.63 -1.09
N GLU A 77 4.14 -17.53 -1.39
CA GLU A 77 4.97 -16.77 -0.44
C GLU A 77 4.19 -15.63 0.23
N LEU A 78 3.14 -15.15 -0.44
CA LEU A 78 2.31 -14.04 0.01
C LEU A 78 0.84 -14.27 -0.32
N VAL A 79 -0.04 -13.93 0.63
CA VAL A 79 -1.49 -13.86 0.41
C VAL A 79 -1.95 -12.42 0.54
N VAL A 80 -2.65 -11.91 -0.47
CA VAL A 80 -3.15 -10.53 -0.53
C VAL A 80 -4.67 -10.53 -0.52
N PHE A 81 -5.26 -9.83 0.45
CA PHE A 81 -6.70 -9.62 0.52
C PHE A 81 -7.12 -8.30 -0.12
N ASP A 82 -8.19 -8.33 -0.91
CA ASP A 82 -8.70 -7.16 -1.64
C ASP A 82 -9.16 -6.01 -0.72
N GLN A 83 -9.58 -6.31 0.50
CA GLN A 83 -10.10 -5.29 1.42
C GLN A 83 -9.28 -5.26 2.71
N GLU A 84 -9.31 -4.12 3.39
CA GLU A 84 -8.60 -3.94 4.65
C GLU A 84 -9.03 -4.99 5.69
N LEU A 85 -8.04 -5.67 6.27
CA LEU A 85 -8.26 -6.66 7.32
C LEU A 85 -8.21 -6.00 8.69
N SER A 86 -9.18 -6.33 9.54
CA SER A 86 -9.12 -5.99 10.96
C SER A 86 -7.93 -6.72 11.64
N PRO A 87 -7.41 -6.20 12.77
CA PRO A 87 -6.34 -6.87 13.51
C PRO A 87 -6.64 -8.33 13.88
N VAL A 88 -7.91 -8.65 14.16
CA VAL A 88 -8.34 -10.02 14.50
C VAL A 88 -8.32 -10.91 13.27
N GLN A 89 -8.82 -10.44 12.13
CA GLN A 89 -8.79 -11.19 10.87
C GLN A 89 -7.36 -11.49 10.45
N LEU A 90 -6.50 -10.47 10.40
CA LEU A 90 -5.11 -10.64 10.00
C LEU A 90 -4.40 -11.68 10.87
N ARG A 91 -4.54 -11.60 12.19
CA ARG A 91 -3.94 -12.57 13.11
C ARG A 91 -4.46 -13.99 12.88
N ASN A 92 -5.78 -14.18 12.80
CA ASN A 92 -6.36 -15.51 12.63
C ASN A 92 -5.96 -16.14 11.29
N ILE A 93 -5.86 -15.32 10.23
CA ILE A 93 -5.42 -15.76 8.91
C ILE A 93 -3.93 -16.12 8.94
N GLU A 94 -3.06 -15.28 9.50
CA GLU A 94 -1.62 -15.56 9.64
C GLU A 94 -1.37 -16.84 10.48
N GLU A 95 -2.11 -17.01 11.58
CA GLU A 95 -2.02 -18.20 12.45
C GLU A 95 -2.39 -19.49 11.72
N LEU A 96 -3.38 -19.45 10.82
CA LEU A 96 -3.81 -20.64 10.09
C LEU A 96 -2.95 -20.91 8.84
N LEU A 97 -2.69 -19.89 8.03
CA LEU A 97 -1.99 -20.05 6.74
C LEU A 97 -0.48 -20.22 6.92
N ASN A 98 0.09 -19.74 8.03
CA ASN A 98 1.53 -19.75 8.29
C ASN A 98 2.38 -19.13 7.16
N VAL A 99 1.77 -18.19 6.42
CA VAL A 99 2.38 -17.45 5.29
C VAL A 99 2.10 -15.97 5.49
N HIS A 100 3.01 -15.12 5.01
CA HIS A 100 2.85 -13.68 5.12
C HIS A 100 1.55 -13.25 4.45
N THR A 101 0.74 -12.50 5.18
CA THR A 101 -0.56 -12.04 4.71
C THR A 101 -0.63 -10.53 4.80
N ILE A 102 -1.05 -9.89 3.72
CA ILE A 102 -1.30 -8.45 3.69
C ILE A 102 -2.67 -8.16 3.09
N ASP A 103 -3.14 -6.93 3.28
CA ASP A 103 -4.33 -6.42 2.61
C ASP A 103 -3.98 -5.37 1.56
N ARG A 104 -5.00 -4.93 0.82
CA ARG A 104 -4.87 -3.90 -0.22
C ARG A 104 -4.25 -2.61 0.30
N THR A 105 -4.54 -2.22 1.55
CA THR A 105 -3.96 -1.02 2.16
C THR A 105 -2.45 -1.16 2.29
N MET A 106 -1.97 -2.27 2.86
CA MET A 106 -0.53 -2.52 3.00
C MET A 106 0.17 -2.68 1.64
N LEU A 107 -0.46 -3.36 0.68
CA LEU A 107 0.06 -3.49 -0.69
C LEU A 107 0.26 -2.12 -1.34
N ILE A 108 -0.72 -1.22 -1.23
CA ILE A 108 -0.60 0.15 -1.75
C ILE A 108 0.54 0.91 -1.06
N LEU A 109 0.68 0.78 0.26
CA LEU A 109 1.79 1.40 1.00
C LEU A 109 3.16 0.85 0.60
N ASP A 110 3.26 -0.42 0.22
CA ASP A 110 4.48 -1.02 -0.29
C ASP A 110 4.84 -0.49 -1.67
N ILE A 111 3.87 -0.41 -2.58
CA ILE A 111 4.07 0.25 -3.89
C ILE A 111 4.53 1.70 -3.68
N PHE A 112 3.90 2.45 -2.77
CA PHE A 112 4.33 3.80 -2.46
C PHE A 112 5.74 3.87 -1.87
N GLY A 113 6.13 2.91 -1.03
CA GLY A 113 7.49 2.81 -0.50
C GLY A 113 8.54 2.62 -1.59
N GLN A 114 8.23 1.82 -2.61
CA GLN A 114 9.11 1.62 -3.77
C GLN A 114 9.23 2.86 -4.67
N ARG A 115 8.25 3.77 -4.61
CA ARG A 115 8.13 4.93 -5.51
C ARG A 115 8.53 6.24 -4.86
N ALA A 116 8.46 6.35 -3.53
CA ALA A 116 8.84 7.52 -2.78
C ALA A 116 10.34 7.81 -2.91
N LYS A 117 10.70 8.95 -3.52
CA LYS A 117 12.10 9.38 -3.66
C LYS A 117 12.37 10.66 -2.90
N SER A 118 11.39 11.54 -2.80
CA SER A 118 11.52 12.76 -2.01
C SER A 118 11.53 12.45 -0.52
N LYS A 119 12.21 13.29 0.26
CA LYS A 119 12.21 13.19 1.73
C LYS A 119 10.79 13.28 2.30
N GLU A 120 9.93 14.11 1.71
CA GLU A 120 8.52 14.25 2.11
C GLU A 120 7.75 12.96 1.85
N GLY A 121 7.85 12.40 0.64
CA GLY A 121 7.19 11.16 0.26
C GLY A 121 7.64 9.97 1.12
N ILE A 122 8.94 9.83 1.39
CA ILE A 122 9.47 8.76 2.24
C ILE A 122 8.89 8.87 3.66
N LEU A 123 8.87 10.07 4.24
CA LEU A 123 8.31 10.31 5.58
C LEU A 123 6.79 10.04 5.62
N GLN A 124 6.05 10.42 4.58
CA GLN A 124 4.61 10.16 4.49
C GLN A 124 4.29 8.66 4.42
N VAL A 125 5.02 7.91 3.60
CA VAL A 125 4.83 6.45 3.50
C VAL A 125 5.21 5.77 4.82
N GLU A 126 6.33 6.16 5.43
CA GLU A 126 6.74 5.62 6.72
C GLU A 126 5.68 5.91 7.80
N LEU A 127 5.17 7.16 7.86
CA LEU A 127 4.11 7.53 8.79
C LEU A 127 2.86 6.66 8.59
N ALA A 128 2.41 6.49 7.35
CA ALA A 128 1.23 5.69 7.04
C ALA A 128 1.42 4.21 7.42
N LYS A 129 2.58 3.63 7.12
CA LYS A 129 2.93 2.25 7.53
C LYS A 129 2.89 2.08 9.05
N LEU A 130 3.51 3.00 9.79
CA LEU A 130 3.50 2.96 11.26
C LEU A 130 2.10 3.13 11.84
N GLN A 131 1.27 4.01 11.27
CA GLN A 131 -0.12 4.18 11.69
C GLN A 131 -0.98 2.95 11.41
N TYR A 132 -0.75 2.26 10.29
CA TYR A 132 -1.44 1.02 9.96
C TYR A 132 -1.02 -0.15 10.88
N GLN A 133 0.27 -0.24 11.20
CA GLN A 133 0.84 -1.30 12.05
C GLN A 133 0.46 -1.14 13.53
N LEU A 134 0.45 0.09 14.06
CA LEU A 134 0.25 0.36 15.48
C LEU A 134 -0.99 -0.33 16.11
N PRO A 135 -2.21 -0.24 15.52
CA PRO A 135 -3.37 -0.95 16.07
C PRO A 135 -3.25 -2.48 15.97
N ARG A 136 -2.50 -2.97 14.97
CA ARG A 136 -2.33 -4.40 14.65
C ARG A 136 -1.26 -5.12 15.47
N LEU A 137 -0.45 -4.40 16.23
CA LEU A 137 0.47 -4.99 17.22
C LEU A 137 -0.24 -5.47 18.49
N THR A 138 -1.50 -5.09 18.69
CA THR A 138 -2.26 -5.45 19.90
C THR A 138 -2.62 -6.94 19.87
N GLY A 139 -2.15 -7.69 20.87
CA GLY A 139 -2.49 -9.12 21.04
C GLY A 139 -1.33 -10.10 20.81
N LYS A 140 -0.31 -9.73 20.01
CA LYS A 140 0.87 -10.59 19.73
C LYS A 140 1.73 -10.91 20.98
N GLY A 141 1.49 -10.24 22.10
CA GLY A 141 2.29 -10.36 23.33
C GLY A 141 1.95 -11.62 24.13
N ARG A 142 0.74 -12.15 23.96
CA ARG A 142 0.32 -13.43 24.55
C ARG A 142 1.00 -14.60 23.88
N GLU A 143 1.17 -14.57 22.56
CA GLU A 143 1.93 -15.57 21.79
C GLU A 143 3.41 -15.56 22.19
N LEU A 144 4.05 -14.38 22.22
CA LEU A 144 5.44 -14.24 22.65
C LEU A 144 5.69 -14.71 24.10
N SER A 145 4.73 -14.45 25.00
CA SER A 145 4.83 -14.91 26.40
C SER A 145 4.65 -16.43 26.53
N ARG A 146 3.97 -17.09 25.59
CA ARG A 146 3.77 -18.55 25.56
C ARG A 146 5.04 -19.30 25.13
N ILE A 147 5.83 -18.71 24.23
CA ILE A 147 7.12 -19.27 23.78
C ILE A 147 8.20 -19.20 24.89
N GLY A 148 8.09 -18.21 25.80
CA GLY A 148 9.10 -17.95 26.84
C GLY A 148 9.19 -18.95 28.00
N GLY A 149 8.34 -19.98 28.07
CA GLY A 149 8.55 -21.24 28.81
C GLY A 149 8.87 -21.21 30.33
N GLY A 150 8.89 -20.05 31.01
CA GLY A 150 9.35 -19.92 32.40
C GLY A 150 8.40 -19.15 33.31
N ILE A 151 8.51 -19.38 34.63
CA ILE A 151 7.72 -18.74 35.70
C ILE A 151 7.84 -17.20 35.64
N GLY A 152 8.98 -16.66 35.18
CA GLY A 152 9.22 -15.23 34.96
C GLY A 152 8.92 -14.70 33.54
N ALA A 153 8.48 -15.55 32.60
CA ALA A 153 8.16 -15.15 31.22
C ALA A 153 6.71 -14.66 31.03
N ARG A 154 5.86 -14.85 32.04
CA ARG A 154 4.50 -14.30 32.07
C ARG A 154 4.58 -12.77 32.13
N GLY A 155 4.21 -12.10 31.04
CA GLY A 155 4.23 -10.64 30.92
C GLY A 155 5.45 -10.08 30.19
N ALA A 156 6.50 -10.87 29.94
CA ALA A 156 7.68 -10.42 29.19
C ALA A 156 7.32 -10.07 27.72
N GLY A 157 6.44 -10.85 27.09
CA GLY A 157 5.94 -10.56 25.74
C GLY A 157 5.05 -9.32 25.69
N GLU A 158 4.24 -9.08 26.73
CA GLU A 158 3.41 -7.88 26.83
C GLU A 158 4.25 -6.62 27.08
N GLN A 159 5.28 -6.70 27.92
CA GLN A 159 6.24 -5.62 28.13
C GLN A 159 7.01 -5.28 26.85
N LYS A 160 7.49 -6.30 26.12
CA LYS A 160 8.18 -6.10 24.84
C LYS A 160 7.28 -5.38 23.83
N LEU A 161 6.04 -5.85 23.68
CA LEU A 161 5.08 -5.17 22.80
C LEU A 161 4.78 -3.73 23.24
N GLU A 162 4.67 -3.46 24.54
CA GLU A 162 4.44 -2.10 25.01
C GLU A 162 5.63 -1.18 24.72
N LEU A 163 6.86 -1.69 24.85
CA LEU A 163 8.06 -0.97 24.45
C LEU A 163 8.05 -0.68 22.94
N ASP A 164 7.73 -1.67 22.11
CA ASP A 164 7.62 -1.52 20.65
C ASP A 164 6.56 -0.47 20.29
N ARG A 165 5.38 -0.52 20.91
CA ARG A 165 4.33 0.50 20.74
C ARG A 165 4.80 1.90 21.11
N ARG A 166 5.55 2.04 22.22
CA ARG A 166 6.11 3.33 22.64
C ARG A 166 7.13 3.84 21.64
N GLN A 167 7.99 2.98 21.10
CA GLN A 167 8.96 3.35 20.07
C GLN A 167 8.25 3.82 18.79
N ILE A 168 7.24 3.09 18.32
CA ILE A 168 6.44 3.47 17.15
C ILE A 168 5.76 4.82 17.38
N ARG A 169 5.12 5.04 18.53
CA ARG A 169 4.48 6.33 18.85
C ARG A 169 5.47 7.50 18.86
N ARG A 170 6.68 7.29 19.40
CA ARG A 170 7.76 8.30 19.36
C ARG A 170 8.17 8.59 17.93
N ARG A 171 8.40 7.56 17.12
CA ARG A 171 8.75 7.70 15.70
C ARG A 171 7.67 8.45 14.91
N ILE A 172 6.39 8.13 15.13
CA ILE A 172 5.26 8.85 14.54
C ILE A 172 5.31 10.34 14.90
N LYS A 173 5.55 10.67 16.18
CA LYS A 173 5.67 12.06 16.63
C LYS A 173 6.85 12.77 15.94
N ASP A 174 7.99 12.11 15.85
CA ASP A 174 9.19 12.68 15.23
C ASP A 174 8.98 12.93 13.73
N ILE A 175 8.35 12.00 13.01
CA ILE A 175 8.02 12.15 11.60
C ILE A 175 7.05 13.32 11.39
N LYS A 176 5.99 13.43 12.21
CA LYS A 176 5.04 14.55 12.14
C LYS A 176 5.75 15.90 12.32
N ASN A 177 6.65 16.01 13.30
CA ASN A 177 7.45 17.22 13.50
C ASN A 177 8.37 17.54 12.30
N GLN A 178 8.90 16.52 11.61
CA GLN A 178 9.69 16.71 10.40
C GLN A 178 8.82 17.18 9.23
N MET A 179 7.62 16.63 9.09
CA MET A 179 6.65 17.03 8.06
C MET A 179 6.22 18.49 8.22
N GLU A 180 5.94 18.95 9.45
CA GLU A 180 5.60 20.37 9.71
C GLU A 180 6.68 21.35 9.24
N LYS A 181 7.97 20.96 9.33
CA LYS A 181 9.08 21.78 8.83
C LYS A 181 9.10 21.83 7.30
N LEU A 182 8.77 20.71 6.64
CA LEU A 182 8.67 20.64 5.18
C LEU A 182 7.49 21.47 4.65
N GLU A 183 6.34 21.43 5.33
CA GLU A 183 5.17 22.24 4.99
C GLU A 183 5.47 23.73 5.00
N LYS A 184 6.15 24.23 6.05
CA LYS A 184 6.58 25.64 6.12
C LYS A 184 7.45 26.04 4.93
N THR A 185 8.36 25.17 4.50
CA THR A 185 9.22 25.41 3.33
C THR A 185 8.38 25.47 2.04
N ARG A 186 7.41 24.57 1.90
CA ARG A 186 6.51 24.50 0.74
C ARG A 186 5.60 25.73 0.65
N GLU A 187 5.10 26.24 1.77
CA GLU A 187 4.30 27.47 1.81
C GLU A 187 5.09 28.70 1.35
N LEU A 188 6.37 28.82 1.74
CA LEU A 188 7.24 29.90 1.27
C LEU A 188 7.38 29.89 -0.25
N HIS A 189 7.64 28.71 -0.85
CA HIS A 189 7.69 28.56 -2.30
C HIS A 189 6.34 28.86 -2.98
N ARG A 190 5.22 28.49 -2.35
CA ARG A 190 3.88 28.80 -2.87
C ARG A 190 3.64 30.31 -2.91
N LYS A 191 3.92 31.02 -1.82
CA LYS A 191 3.80 32.48 -1.73
C LYS A 191 4.67 33.19 -2.78
N GLN A 192 5.88 32.68 -3.03
CA GLN A 192 6.75 33.22 -4.07
C GLN A 192 6.15 33.04 -5.49
N ARG A 193 5.53 31.88 -5.76
CA ARG A 193 4.84 31.63 -7.04
C ARG A 193 3.59 32.48 -7.21
N GLU A 194 2.77 32.64 -6.17
CA GLU A 194 1.59 33.52 -6.19
C GLU A 194 2.00 34.97 -6.52
N ARG A 195 3.09 35.47 -5.92
CA ARG A 195 3.64 36.80 -6.22
C ARG A 195 4.16 36.95 -7.66
N SER A 196 4.55 35.86 -8.30
CA SER A 196 5.08 35.89 -9.69
C SER A 196 3.98 35.97 -10.76
N GLY A 197 2.70 35.94 -10.39
CA GLY A 197 1.57 36.05 -11.33
C GLY A 197 1.36 34.81 -12.21
N LEU A 198 2.07 33.70 -11.94
CA LEU A 198 1.95 32.46 -12.71
C LEU A 198 0.65 31.73 -12.38
N LYS A 199 -0.10 31.30 -13.40
CA LYS A 199 -1.25 30.41 -13.24
C LYS A 199 -0.77 28.99 -12.94
N VAL A 200 -1.44 28.31 -12.01
CA VAL A 200 -1.13 26.93 -11.62
C VAL A 200 -2.26 26.02 -12.06
N ILE A 201 -1.92 24.92 -12.72
CA ILE A 201 -2.86 23.89 -13.18
C ILE A 201 -2.42 22.56 -12.55
N SER A 202 -3.38 21.75 -12.11
CA SER A 202 -3.15 20.40 -11.56
C SER A 202 -3.95 19.37 -12.33
N LEU A 203 -3.36 18.22 -12.63
CA LEU A 203 -4.03 17.09 -13.27
C LEU A 203 -4.49 16.09 -12.20
N VAL A 204 -5.79 15.76 -12.19
CA VAL A 204 -6.41 14.86 -11.21
C VAL A 204 -7.16 13.74 -11.95
N GLY A 205 -7.21 12.55 -11.36
CA GLY A 205 -7.83 11.35 -11.94
C GLY A 205 -7.25 10.06 -11.35
N TYR A 206 -7.85 8.92 -11.67
CA TYR A 206 -7.42 7.60 -11.19
C TYR A 206 -6.01 7.20 -11.64
N THR A 207 -5.38 6.26 -10.93
CA THR A 207 -4.12 5.63 -11.35
C THR A 207 -4.26 5.07 -12.77
N ASN A 208 -3.20 5.21 -13.57
CA ASN A 208 -3.18 4.82 -14.97
C ASN A 208 -4.19 5.53 -15.91
N ALA A 209 -4.88 6.58 -15.48
CA ALA A 209 -5.78 7.39 -16.34
C ALA A 209 -5.05 8.29 -17.37
N GLY A 210 -3.80 7.99 -17.72
CA GLY A 210 -3.01 8.79 -18.67
C GLY A 210 -2.52 10.16 -18.17
N LYS A 211 -2.66 10.48 -16.87
CA LYS A 211 -2.23 11.78 -16.30
C LYS A 211 -0.76 12.12 -16.59
N SER A 212 0.14 11.14 -16.40
CA SER A 212 1.58 11.32 -16.66
C SER A 212 1.85 11.50 -18.15
N SER A 213 1.14 10.76 -19.00
CA SER A 213 1.24 10.87 -20.47
C SER A 213 0.80 12.26 -20.94
N LEU A 214 -0.34 12.75 -20.46
CA LEU A 214 -0.82 14.11 -20.76
C LEU A 214 0.14 15.18 -20.22
N PHE A 215 0.64 15.01 -18.99
CA PHE A 215 1.64 15.92 -18.40
C PHE A 215 2.89 16.03 -19.28
N ASN A 216 3.42 14.89 -19.75
CA ASN A 216 4.57 14.85 -20.63
C ASN A 216 4.27 15.50 -21.98
N LEU A 217 3.13 15.20 -22.59
CA LEU A 217 2.73 15.79 -23.86
C LEU A 217 2.63 17.31 -23.77
N LEU A 218 1.99 17.82 -22.71
CA LEU A 218 1.90 19.27 -22.45
C LEU A 218 3.27 19.88 -22.23
N CYS A 219 4.18 19.19 -21.53
CA CYS A 219 5.54 19.65 -21.35
C CYS A 219 6.32 19.66 -22.67
N GLU A 220 6.20 18.63 -23.51
CA GLU A 220 6.85 18.54 -24.82
C GLU A 220 6.36 19.63 -25.77
N MET A 221 5.05 19.84 -25.86
CA MET A 221 4.45 20.85 -26.74
C MET A 221 4.80 22.28 -26.33
N ALA A 222 5.11 22.52 -25.06
CA ALA A 222 5.23 23.88 -24.50
C ALA A 222 6.61 24.22 -23.90
N HIS A 223 7.64 23.37 -24.05
CA HIS A 223 9.01 23.65 -23.58
C HIS A 223 10.08 23.77 -24.67
N VAL A 224 10.84 24.87 -24.56
CA VAL A 224 12.15 25.18 -25.16
C VAL A 224 13.33 24.46 -24.47
N SER A 225 13.09 23.79 -23.33
CA SER A 225 14.13 23.13 -22.52
C SER A 225 14.04 21.60 -22.63
N LYS A 226 15.07 20.97 -23.23
CA LYS A 226 15.26 19.51 -23.39
C LYS A 226 15.49 18.77 -22.05
N ALA A 227 14.68 19.02 -21.02
CA ALA A 227 14.84 18.37 -19.71
C ALA A 227 14.12 17.01 -19.66
N LYS A 228 14.72 16.05 -18.91
CA LYS A 228 14.21 14.67 -18.75
C LYS A 228 12.72 14.61 -18.40
N GLN A 229 11.99 13.83 -19.19
CA GLN A 229 10.56 13.56 -19.10
C GLN A 229 10.22 12.69 -17.89
N VAL A 230 8.98 12.81 -17.39
CA VAL A 230 8.46 11.86 -16.39
C VAL A 230 8.30 10.52 -17.11
N LYS A 231 8.77 9.40 -16.55
CA LYS A 231 8.51 8.10 -17.17
C LYS A 231 7.00 7.84 -17.11
N ALA A 232 6.38 7.56 -18.25
CA ALA A 232 5.03 7.03 -18.35
C ALA A 232 5.15 5.55 -18.75
N HIS A 233 4.65 4.66 -17.89
CA HIS A 233 4.55 3.22 -18.10
C HIS A 233 3.17 2.80 -17.58
N ASP A 234 2.61 1.75 -18.16
CA ASP A 234 1.29 1.21 -17.80
C ASP A 234 1.33 0.42 -16.48
N MET A 235 1.80 1.06 -15.40
CA MET A 235 1.84 0.50 -14.05
C MET A 235 1.11 1.41 -13.07
N LEU A 236 0.38 0.79 -12.14
CA LEU A 236 -0.30 1.51 -11.06
C LEU A 236 0.70 2.24 -10.16
N PHE A 237 0.28 3.42 -9.68
CA PHE A 237 1.05 4.28 -8.76
C PHE A 237 2.50 4.58 -9.20
N GLN A 238 2.73 4.75 -10.50
CA GLN A 238 4.06 5.00 -11.05
C GLN A 238 4.79 6.23 -10.46
N THR A 239 4.05 7.27 -10.05
CA THR A 239 4.62 8.50 -9.49
C THR A 239 3.87 8.91 -8.25
N LEU A 240 4.57 9.00 -7.12
CA LEU A 240 4.05 9.54 -5.85
C LEU A 240 4.43 11.02 -5.67
N ASP A 241 5.67 11.37 -6.02
CA ASP A 241 6.18 12.73 -5.81
C ASP A 241 5.62 13.72 -6.84
N THR A 242 5.16 14.88 -6.36
CA THR A 242 4.61 15.92 -7.25
C THR A 242 5.70 16.47 -8.18
N THR A 243 5.47 16.40 -9.48
CA THR A 243 6.36 17.02 -10.48
C THR A 243 5.76 18.34 -10.94
N THR A 244 6.52 19.43 -10.82
CA THR A 244 6.13 20.76 -11.35
C THR A 244 7.04 21.12 -12.52
N ARG A 245 6.46 21.67 -13.58
CA ARG A 245 7.15 22.20 -14.77
C ARG A 245 6.52 23.53 -15.17
N LYS A 246 7.35 24.46 -15.65
CA LYS A 246 6.91 25.79 -16.11
C LYS A 246 6.82 25.79 -17.62
N ILE A 247 5.61 25.62 -18.15
CA ILE A 247 5.36 25.70 -19.58
C ILE A 247 5.10 27.15 -20.03
N THR A 248 5.49 27.47 -21.26
CA THR A 248 5.09 28.72 -21.92
C THR A 248 4.08 28.35 -22.99
N LEU A 249 2.89 28.92 -22.92
CA LEU A 249 1.88 28.79 -23.97
C LEU A 249 1.88 30.09 -24.76
N ASP A 250 1.87 30.00 -26.08
CA ASP A 250 1.67 31.16 -26.93
C ASP A 250 0.32 31.80 -26.60
N LYS A 251 0.31 33.12 -26.53
CA LYS A 251 -0.94 33.85 -26.43
C LYS A 251 -1.67 33.63 -27.76
N GLY A 252 -2.84 33.00 -27.71
CA GLY A 252 -3.81 33.13 -28.81
C GLY A 252 -4.07 34.60 -29.09
#